data_AF-A0A0H1BIT2-F1
#
_entry.id   AF-A0A0H1BIT2-F1
#
_cell.length_a   1.000
_cell.length_b   1.000
_cell.length_c   1.000
_cell.angle_alpha   90.00
_cell.angle_beta   90.00
_cell.angle_gamma   90.00
#
_symmetry.space_group_name_H-M   'P 1'
#
loop_
_entity.id
_entity.type
_entity.pdbx_description
1 polymer ?
#
loop_
_entity_poly.entity_id
_entity_poly.type
_entity_poly.pdbx_seq_one_letter_code
_entity_poly.pdbx_strand_id
1 'polypeptide(L)'
;MASLSLSTLTTLWPQIATSYPPGLIEVTITILAQILGFWLPCTLYLAIDLAFPAFSNKHKLQSYRRQPTWAAITHCFQRVLTANLLSTSLQIAFAFATNFQHTLFTITPTYPTPRELIADFAYALLLRELLFYTAHRALHHPKLYSRFHKQHHSFTAPMAFAAQ
;
A
#
# COMPACT_ATOMS: atom_id res chain seq x y z
N MET A 1 28.09 4.49 4.06
CA MET A 1 26.74 4.95 3.67
C MET A 1 26.82 6.45 3.52
N ALA A 2 26.64 6.99 2.31
CA ALA A 2 26.65 8.43 2.11
C ALA A 2 25.39 9.02 2.76
N SER A 3 25.58 9.93 3.73
CA SER A 3 24.48 10.70 4.31
C SER A 3 23.90 11.63 3.23
N LEU A 4 22.64 11.41 2.86
CA LEU A 4 21.89 12.34 2.00
C LEU A 4 21.79 13.69 2.73
N SER A 5 22.44 14.73 2.20
CA SER A 5 22.28 16.08 2.71
C SER A 5 20.99 16.69 2.19
N LEU A 6 20.44 17.66 2.92
CA LEU A 6 19.26 18.42 2.49
C LEU A 6 19.49 19.07 1.11
N SER A 7 20.71 19.52 0.83
CA SER A 7 21.10 20.07 -0.47
C SER A 7 21.00 19.04 -1.60
N THR A 8 21.42 17.78 -1.37
CA THR A 8 21.27 16.69 -2.35
C THR A 8 19.80 16.37 -2.61
N LEU A 9 18.95 16.38 -1.58
CA LEU A 9 17.51 16.16 -1.77
C LEU A 9 16.87 17.29 -2.59
N THR A 10 17.21 18.55 -2.31
CA THR A 10 16.64 19.70 -3.03
C THR A 10 16.97 19.71 -4.53
N THR A 11 18.06 19.07 -4.96
CA THR A 11 18.43 19.00 -6.38
C THR A 11 17.95 17.72 -7.06
N LEU A 12 17.78 16.63 -6.32
CA LEU A 12 17.47 15.31 -6.87
C LEU A 12 16.05 15.23 -7.48
N TRP A 13 15.02 15.73 -6.79
CA TRP A 13 13.65 15.68 -7.31
C TRP A 13 13.47 16.46 -8.62
N PRO A 14 13.91 17.74 -8.74
CA PRO A 14 13.84 18.45 -10.02
C PRO A 14 14.50 17.70 -11.18
N GLN A 15 15.63 17.04 -10.92
CA GLN A 15 16.31 16.21 -11.93
C GLN A 15 15.45 15.02 -12.34
N ILE A 16 14.86 14.29 -11.39
CA ILE A 16 13.98 13.16 -11.68
C ILE A 16 12.74 13.62 -12.47
N ALA A 17 12.06 14.65 -11.98
CA ALA A 17 10.81 15.16 -12.55
C ALA A 17 10.96 15.67 -14.00
N THR A 18 12.16 16.09 -14.40
CA THR A 18 12.45 16.56 -15.76
C THR A 18 13.08 15.50 -16.66
N SER A 19 13.75 14.50 -16.08
CA SER A 19 14.51 13.50 -16.83
C SER A 19 13.71 12.24 -17.18
N TYR A 20 12.60 11.98 -16.49
CA TYR A 20 11.80 10.77 -16.70
C TYR A 20 10.36 11.05 -17.14
N PRO A 21 9.76 10.16 -17.95
CA PRO A 21 8.34 10.25 -18.28
C PRO A 21 7.46 10.22 -17.01
N PRO A 22 6.38 11.00 -16.97
CA PRO A 22 5.57 11.14 -15.77
C PRO A 22 4.88 9.83 -15.34
N GLY A 23 4.45 8.99 -16.29
CA GLY A 23 3.89 7.67 -15.98
C GLY A 23 4.93 6.69 -15.42
N LEU A 24 6.21 6.84 -15.79
CA LEU A 24 7.29 6.03 -15.22
C LEU A 24 7.56 6.43 -13.76
N ILE A 25 7.55 7.73 -13.49
CA ILE A 25 7.66 8.28 -12.13
C ILE A 25 6.49 7.77 -11.28
N GLU A 26 5.26 7.85 -11.78
CA GLU A 26 4.06 7.37 -11.08
C GLU A 26 4.16 5.88 -10.71
N VAL A 27 4.45 5.01 -11.67
CA VAL A 27 4.57 3.56 -11.44
C VAL A 27 5.65 3.27 -10.40
N THR A 28 6.81 3.93 -10.52
CA THR A 28 7.92 3.75 -9.59
C THR A 28 7.55 4.18 -8.17
N ILE A 29 6.95 5.36 -8.01
CA ILE A 29 6.50 5.88 -6.71
C ILE A 29 5.42 4.96 -6.13
N THR A 30 4.49 4.46 -6.94
CA THR A 30 3.42 3.56 -6.50
C THR A 30 4.00 2.25 -5.94
N ILE A 31 4.96 1.64 -6.64
CA ILE A 31 5.64 0.42 -6.17
C ILE A 31 6.41 0.69 -4.88
N LEU A 32 7.15 1.80 -4.80
CA LEU A 32 7.88 2.18 -3.59
C LEU A 32 6.94 2.41 -2.40
N ALA A 33 5.82 3.11 -2.62
CA ALA A 33 4.80 3.35 -1.60
C ALA A 33 4.20 2.02 -1.11
N GLN A 34 3.94 1.07 -2.01
CA GLN A 34 3.45 -0.26 -1.65
C GLN A 34 4.47 -1.08 -0.84
N ILE A 35 5.75 -1.00 -1.21
CA ILE A 35 6.83 -1.67 -0.46
C ILE A 35 6.96 -1.06 0.94
N LEU A 36 7.08 0.26 1.02
CA LEU A 36 7.38 0.97 2.27
C LEU A 36 6.17 1.09 3.20
N GLY A 37 4.98 1.29 2.64
CA GLY A 37 3.74 1.54 3.39
C GLY A 37 2.94 0.29 3.72
N PHE A 38 3.18 -0.83 3.02
CA PHE A 38 2.42 -2.06 3.24
C PHE A 38 3.32 -3.29 3.46
N TRP A 39 4.14 -3.67 2.47
CA TRP A 39 4.90 -4.93 2.57
C TRP A 39 5.91 -4.93 3.71
N LEU A 40 6.68 -3.86 3.87
CA LEU A 40 7.67 -3.75 4.93
C LEU A 40 7.00 -3.77 6.32
N PRO A 41 6.02 -2.93 6.65
CA PRO A 41 5.31 -3.00 7.92
C PRO A 41 4.67 -4.37 8.18
N CYS A 42 3.97 -4.94 7.20
CA CYS A 42 3.31 -6.24 7.37
C CYS A 42 4.31 -7.36 7.64
N THR A 43 5.45 -7.34 6.95
CA THR A 43 6.55 -8.30 7.16
C THR A 43 7.16 -8.13 8.54
N LEU A 44 7.38 -6.89 9.00
CA LEU A 44 7.91 -6.63 10.34
C LEU A 44 6.94 -7.12 11.43
N TYR A 45 5.64 -6.88 11.30
CA TYR A 45 4.65 -7.39 12.26
C TYR A 45 4.60 -8.92 12.27
N LEU A 46 4.62 -9.57 11.10
CA LEU A 46 4.70 -11.03 11.03
C LEU A 46 6.01 -11.57 11.61
N ALA A 47 7.14 -10.89 11.40
CA ALA A 47 8.42 -11.28 11.96
C ALA A 47 8.43 -11.23 13.49
N ILE A 48 7.80 -10.21 14.09
CA ILE A 48 7.64 -10.12 15.55
C ILE A 48 6.82 -11.30 16.08
N ASP A 49 5.75 -11.68 15.37
CA ASP A 49 4.90 -12.82 15.75
C ASP A 49 5.65 -14.15 15.73
N LEU A 50 6.53 -14.33 14.74
CA LEU A 50 7.27 -15.57 14.55
C LEU A 50 8.53 -15.67 15.43
N ALA A 51 9.29 -14.57 15.57
CA ALA A 51 10.54 -14.55 16.31
C ALA A 51 10.33 -14.36 17.82
N PHE A 52 9.30 -13.63 18.23
CA PHE A 52 9.03 -13.28 19.63
C PHE A 52 7.57 -13.57 20.04
N PRO A 53 7.09 -14.82 19.91
CA PRO A 53 5.67 -15.15 20.10
C PRO A 53 5.15 -14.85 21.50
N ALA A 54 5.96 -15.04 22.55
CA ALA A 54 5.56 -14.70 23.92
C ALA A 54 5.37 -13.19 24.12
N PHE A 55 6.27 -12.38 23.55
CA PHE A 55 6.15 -10.93 23.56
C PHE A 55 4.92 -10.50 22.77
N SER A 56 4.76 -10.95 21.53
CA SER A 56 3.62 -10.59 20.68
C SER A 56 2.28 -10.94 21.35
N ASN A 57 2.12 -12.17 21.82
CA ASN A 57 0.87 -12.64 22.45
C ASN A 57 0.50 -11.85 23.71
N LYS A 58 1.47 -11.34 24.47
CA LYS A 58 1.22 -10.50 25.65
C LYS A 58 0.65 -9.12 25.31
N HIS A 59 0.99 -8.58 24.14
CA HIS A 59 0.62 -7.23 23.73
C HIS A 59 -0.56 -7.19 22.74
N LYS A 60 -0.95 -8.34 22.18
CA LYS A 60 -2.11 -8.44 21.29
C LYS A 60 -3.42 -8.41 22.07
N LEU A 61 -4.39 -7.66 21.53
CA LEU A 61 -5.76 -7.64 22.04
C LEU A 61 -6.50 -8.97 21.81
N GLN A 62 -6.17 -9.69 20.73
CA GLN A 62 -6.80 -10.98 20.42
C GLN A 62 -6.12 -12.14 21.16
N SER A 63 -6.94 -13.09 21.63
CA SER A 63 -6.49 -14.29 22.35
C SER A 63 -5.44 -15.10 21.58
N TYR A 64 -4.51 -15.72 22.32
CA TYR A 64 -3.50 -16.64 21.78
C TYR A 64 -4.12 -17.79 20.95
N ARG A 65 -5.37 -18.19 21.24
CA ARG A 65 -6.08 -19.25 20.50
C ARG A 65 -6.48 -18.85 19.09
N ARG A 66 -6.42 -17.55 18.76
CA ARG A 66 -6.78 -16.99 17.44
C ARG A 66 -5.56 -16.63 16.60
N GLN A 67 -4.34 -17.00 17.02
CA GLN A 67 -3.15 -16.79 16.19
C GLN A 67 -3.22 -17.65 14.91
N PRO A 68 -2.71 -17.13 13.79
CA PRO A 68 -2.80 -17.83 12.51
C PRO A 68 -1.92 -19.09 12.50
N THR A 69 -2.39 -20.15 11.85
CA THR A 69 -1.56 -21.30 11.51
C THR A 69 -0.64 -20.97 10.34
N TRP A 70 0.43 -21.74 10.14
CA TRP A 70 1.28 -21.59 8.95
C TRP A 70 0.51 -21.68 7.64
N ALA A 71 -0.48 -22.59 7.55
CA ALA A 71 -1.35 -22.70 6.38
C ALA A 71 -2.19 -21.42 6.16
N ALA A 72 -2.66 -20.77 7.22
CA ALA A 72 -3.37 -19.50 7.12
C ALA A 72 -2.45 -18.35 6.69
N ILE A 73 -1.21 -18.31 7.22
CA ILE A 73 -0.18 -17.34 6.83
C ILE A 73 0.15 -17.47 5.35
N THR A 74 0.46 -18.69 4.88
CA THR A 74 0.82 -18.93 3.48
C THR A 74 -0.33 -18.61 2.54
N HIS A 75 -1.55 -19.02 2.88
CA HIS A 75 -2.73 -18.68 2.10
C HIS A 75 -2.93 -17.16 2.03
N CYS A 76 -2.90 -16.44 3.15
CA CYS A 76 -3.04 -14.99 3.17
C CYS A 76 -1.95 -14.30 2.33
N PHE A 77 -0.70 -14.67 2.54
CA PHE A 77 0.43 -14.12 1.79
C PHE A 77 0.28 -14.34 0.28
N GLN A 78 -0.09 -15.56 -0.15
CA GLN A 78 -0.31 -15.85 -1.57
C GLN A 78 -1.44 -15.02 -2.16
N ARG A 79 -2.57 -14.87 -1.45
CA ARG A 79 -3.71 -14.07 -1.90
C ARG A 79 -3.32 -12.60 -2.09
N VAL A 80 -2.65 -12.02 -1.11
CA VAL A 80 -2.13 -10.64 -1.12
C VAL A 80 -1.13 -10.46 -2.26
N LEU A 81 -0.15 -11.37 -2.37
CA LEU A 81 0.87 -11.31 -3.42
C LEU A 81 0.23 -11.37 -4.82
N THR A 82 -0.68 -12.30 -5.07
CA THR A 82 -1.37 -12.41 -6.36
C THR A 82 -2.18 -11.16 -6.68
N ALA A 83 -2.94 -10.62 -5.72
CA ALA A 83 -3.70 -9.39 -5.93
C ALA A 83 -2.79 -8.20 -6.23
N ASN A 84 -1.68 -8.07 -5.51
CA ASN A 84 -0.75 -6.97 -5.66
C ASN A 84 0.06 -7.06 -6.97
N LEU A 85 0.47 -8.27 -7.37
CA LEU A 85 1.08 -8.52 -8.69
C LEU A 85 0.11 -8.19 -9.82
N LEU A 86 -1.14 -8.68 -9.75
CA LEU A 86 -2.14 -8.37 -10.77
C LEU A 86 -2.37 -6.86 -10.90
N SER A 87 -2.58 -6.17 -9.78
CA SER A 87 -2.78 -4.71 -9.77
C SER A 87 -1.59 -3.96 -10.34
N THR A 88 -0.37 -4.33 -9.93
CA THR A 88 0.87 -3.69 -10.39
C THR A 88 1.10 -3.96 -11.88
N SER A 89 0.89 -5.20 -12.34
CA SER A 89 1.00 -5.58 -13.75
C SER A 89 0.00 -4.82 -14.62
N LEU A 90 -1.24 -4.63 -14.15
CA LEU A 90 -2.23 -3.83 -14.88
C LEU A 90 -1.82 -2.35 -14.98
N GLN A 91 -1.29 -1.76 -13.90
CA GLN A 91 -0.79 -0.38 -13.93
C GLN A 91 0.40 -0.24 -14.90
N ILE A 92 1.37 -1.16 -14.84
CA ILE A 92 2.51 -1.19 -15.77
C ILE A 92 2.03 -1.37 -17.21
N ALA A 93 1.06 -2.26 -17.47
CA ALA A 93 0.52 -2.46 -18.81
C ALA A 93 -0.16 -1.20 -19.36
N PHE A 94 -0.92 -0.49 -18.53
CA PHE A 94 -1.53 0.79 -18.91
C PHE A 94 -0.48 1.88 -19.17
N ALA A 95 0.52 1.99 -18.30
CA ALA A 95 1.63 2.92 -18.49
C ALA A 95 2.42 2.59 -19.77
N PHE A 96 2.68 1.32 -20.03
CA PHE A 96 3.34 0.86 -21.25
C PHE A 96 2.52 1.19 -22.51
N ALA A 97 1.20 0.97 -22.48
CA ALA A 97 0.30 1.30 -23.58
C ALA A 97 0.28 2.79 -23.94
N THR A 98 0.69 3.65 -22.99
CA THR A 98 0.81 5.10 -23.18
C THR A 98 2.26 5.58 -23.33
N ASN A 99 3.21 4.67 -23.55
CA ASN A 99 4.65 4.95 -23.57
C ASN A 99 5.13 5.74 -22.34
N PHE A 100 4.49 5.50 -21.18
CA PHE A 100 4.73 6.17 -19.90
C PHE A 100 4.51 7.69 -19.92
N GLN A 101 3.80 8.23 -20.92
CA GLN A 101 3.62 9.68 -21.07
C GLN A 101 2.43 10.24 -20.30
N HIS A 102 1.54 9.38 -19.80
CA HIS A 102 0.33 9.80 -19.11
C HIS A 102 0.37 9.41 -17.63
N THR A 103 -0.13 10.31 -16.80
CA THR A 103 -0.35 10.15 -15.36
C THR A 103 -1.59 10.96 -14.97
N LEU A 104 -2.27 10.55 -13.90
CA LEU A 104 -3.33 11.35 -13.29
C LEU A 104 -2.78 12.34 -12.24
N PHE A 105 -1.50 12.25 -11.90
CA PHE A 105 -0.87 13.07 -10.88
C PHE A 105 -0.17 14.29 -11.48
N THR A 106 -0.12 15.37 -10.71
CA THR A 106 0.71 16.53 -11.05
C THR A 106 2.17 16.23 -10.73
N ILE A 107 3.01 16.17 -11.76
CA ILE A 107 4.46 15.94 -11.62
C ILE A 107 5.18 17.20 -12.09
N THR A 108 5.73 17.95 -11.14
CA THR A 108 6.46 19.20 -11.40
C THR A 108 7.81 19.18 -10.68
N PRO A 109 8.85 19.83 -11.23
CA PRO A 109 10.15 19.93 -10.56
C PRO A 109 10.11 20.81 -9.30
N THR A 110 9.08 21.65 -9.16
CA THR A 110 8.88 22.49 -7.99
C THR A 110 8.31 21.69 -6.82
N TYR A 111 8.87 21.90 -5.63
CA TYR A 111 8.34 21.35 -4.40
C TYR A 111 7.04 22.07 -3.99
N PRO A 112 6.07 21.36 -3.38
CA PRO A 112 4.88 22.00 -2.86
C PRO A 112 5.24 22.90 -1.68
N THR A 113 4.47 23.98 -1.53
CA THR A 113 4.50 24.81 -0.33
C THR A 113 3.98 24.02 0.88
N PRO A 114 4.33 24.40 2.12
CA PRO A 114 3.77 23.76 3.32
C PRO A 114 2.24 23.81 3.37
N ARG A 115 1.63 24.89 2.84
CA ARG A 115 0.17 25.04 2.78
C ARG A 115 -0.46 24.03 1.83
N GLU A 116 0.10 23.84 0.64
CA GLU A 116 -0.36 22.84 -0.32
C GLU A 116 -0.23 21.44 0.27
N LEU A 117 0.91 21.11 0.88
CA LEU A 117 1.12 19.81 1.50
C LEU A 117 0.08 19.48 2.59
N ILE A 118 -0.23 20.45 3.46
CA ILE A 118 -1.24 20.27 4.52
C ILE A 118 -2.64 20.13 3.91
N ALA A 119 -2.98 20.94 2.90
CA ALA A 119 -4.27 20.89 2.25
C ALA A 119 -4.47 19.56 1.51
N ASP A 120 -3.49 19.15 0.70
CA ASP A 120 -3.53 17.90 -0.06
C ASP A 120 -3.61 16.69 0.88
N PHE A 121 -2.87 16.71 1.99
CA PHE A 121 -2.97 15.66 3.00
C PHE A 121 -4.37 15.58 3.62
N ALA A 122 -4.97 16.73 3.98
CA ALA A 122 -6.32 16.77 4.54
C ALA A 122 -7.37 16.27 3.53
N TYR A 123 -7.27 16.69 2.26
CA TYR A 123 -8.15 16.20 1.20
C TYR A 123 -7.97 14.70 0.95
N ALA A 124 -6.73 14.22 0.87
CA ALA A 124 -6.43 12.80 0.69
C ALA A 124 -6.99 11.97 1.85
N LEU A 125 -6.87 12.44 3.10
CA LEU A 125 -7.42 11.76 4.27
C LEU A 125 -8.94 11.67 4.19
N LEU A 126 -9.64 12.78 3.93
CA LEU A 126 -11.10 12.80 3.82
C LEU A 126 -11.61 11.93 2.67
N LEU A 127 -10.97 12.03 1.50
CA LEU A 127 -11.32 11.24 0.33
C LEU A 127 -11.08 9.75 0.58
N ARG A 128 -9.97 9.39 1.25
CA ARG A 128 -9.69 8.00 1.65
C ARG A 128 -10.82 7.46 2.52
N GLU A 129 -11.24 8.18 3.54
CA GLU A 129 -12.33 7.74 4.44
C GLU A 129 -13.65 7.56 3.67
N LEU A 130 -14.01 8.53 2.83
CA LEU A 130 -15.23 8.46 2.02
C LEU A 130 -15.21 7.28 1.03
N LEU A 131 -14.13 7.14 0.25
CA LEU A 131 -13.99 6.07 -0.74
C LEU A 131 -13.94 4.70 -0.06
N PHE A 132 -13.19 4.57 1.03
CA PHE A 132 -13.12 3.31 1.78
C PHE A 132 -14.48 2.90 2.31
N TYR A 133 -15.20 3.81 2.98
CA TYR A 133 -16.53 3.52 3.51
C TYR A 133 -17.52 3.13 2.40
N THR A 134 -17.58 3.91 1.34
CA THR A 134 -18.53 3.69 0.24
C THR A 134 -18.22 2.41 -0.53
N ALA A 135 -16.95 2.16 -0.88
CA ALA A 135 -16.53 0.94 -1.56
C ALA A 135 -16.79 -0.30 -0.69
N HIS A 136 -16.41 -0.24 0.59
CA HIS A 136 -16.64 -1.33 1.53
C HIS A 136 -18.14 -1.63 1.67
N ARG A 137 -18.97 -0.59 1.86
CA ARG A 137 -20.43 -0.75 1.93
C ARG A 137 -21.02 -1.32 0.64
N ALA A 138 -20.54 -0.89 -0.52
CA ALA A 138 -20.97 -1.44 -1.81
C ALA A 138 -20.58 -2.93 -1.94
N LEU A 139 -19.37 -3.29 -1.52
CA LEU A 139 -18.86 -4.67 -1.54
C LEU A 139 -19.65 -5.60 -0.60
N HIS A 140 -20.30 -5.07 0.43
CA HIS A 140 -21.26 -5.81 1.27
C HIS A 140 -22.63 -6.03 0.63
N HIS A 141 -22.90 -5.45 -0.53
CA HIS A 141 -24.15 -5.72 -1.24
C HIS A 141 -24.25 -7.22 -1.59
N PRO A 142 -25.43 -7.88 -1.44
CA PRO A 142 -25.55 -9.33 -1.58
C PRO A 142 -24.99 -9.93 -2.88
N LYS A 143 -25.07 -9.16 -3.99
CA LYS A 143 -24.53 -9.56 -5.31
C LYS A 143 -22.99 -9.55 -5.39
N LEU A 144 -22.33 -8.78 -4.54
CA LEU A 144 -20.87 -8.57 -4.54
C LEU A 144 -20.19 -9.29 -3.37
N TYR A 145 -20.86 -9.37 -2.21
CA TYR A 145 -20.30 -9.90 -0.97
C TYR A 145 -19.70 -11.29 -1.14
N SER A 146 -20.47 -12.25 -1.65
CA SER A 146 -20.04 -13.65 -1.75
C SER A 146 -18.83 -13.84 -2.66
N ARG A 147 -18.69 -13.00 -3.69
CA ARG A 147 -17.66 -13.10 -4.73
C ARG A 147 -16.37 -12.37 -4.36
N PHE A 148 -16.49 -11.19 -3.78
CA PHE A 148 -15.34 -10.29 -3.59
C PHE A 148 -15.00 -10.09 -2.12
N HIS A 149 -16.01 -9.78 -1.29
CA HIS A 149 -15.74 -9.29 0.07
C HIS A 149 -15.65 -10.40 1.13
N LYS A 150 -16.43 -11.48 0.98
CA LYS A 150 -16.42 -12.63 1.89
C LYS A 150 -15.03 -13.25 2.04
N GLN A 151 -14.22 -13.20 0.99
CA GLN A 151 -12.86 -13.72 1.02
C GLN A 151 -11.94 -12.92 1.97
N HIS A 152 -12.05 -11.59 1.99
CA HIS A 152 -11.33 -10.76 2.97
C HIS A 152 -11.74 -11.15 4.40
N HIS A 153 -13.03 -11.36 4.64
CA HIS A 153 -13.53 -11.85 5.93
C HIS A 153 -13.14 -13.30 6.29
N SER A 154 -12.57 -14.07 5.36
CA SER A 154 -12.08 -15.42 5.68
C SER A 154 -10.81 -15.40 6.54
N PHE A 155 -10.09 -14.27 6.56
CA PHE A 155 -8.92 -14.05 7.42
C PHE A 155 -9.37 -13.62 8.82
N THR A 156 -9.68 -14.62 9.66
CA THR A 156 -10.17 -14.39 11.03
C THR A 156 -9.06 -14.17 12.06
N ALA A 157 -7.83 -14.59 11.74
CA ALA A 157 -6.66 -14.40 12.57
C ALA A 157 -6.05 -13.00 12.34
N PRO A 158 -5.45 -12.37 13.37
CA PRO A 158 -4.92 -11.02 13.29
C PRO A 158 -3.58 -11.03 12.54
N MET A 159 -3.64 -10.88 11.22
CA MET A 159 -2.46 -10.76 10.37
C MET A 159 -2.45 -9.40 9.70
N ALA A 160 -1.35 -8.67 9.79
CA ALA A 160 -1.20 -7.37 9.13
C ALA A 160 -1.47 -7.45 7.61
N PHE A 161 -1.03 -8.55 6.97
CA PHE A 161 -1.29 -8.81 5.55
C PHE A 161 -2.78 -8.93 5.19
N ALA A 162 -3.64 -9.32 6.15
CA ALA A 162 -5.08 -9.40 5.93
C ALA A 162 -5.77 -8.03 5.90
N ALA A 163 -5.03 -6.93 6.12
CA ALA A 163 -5.57 -5.56 6.00
C ALA A 163 -5.81 -5.10 4.56
N GLN A 164 -5.31 -5.85 3.56
CA GLN A 164 -5.56 -5.59 2.13
C GLN A 164 -6.93 -6.14 1.68
#